data_AF-A0AA37NS88-F1
#
_entry.id   AF-A0AA37NS88-F1
#
_cell.length_a   1.000
_cell.length_b   1.000
_cell.length_c   1.000
_cell.angle_alpha   90.00
_cell.angle_beta   90.00
_cell.angle_gamma   90.00
#
_symmetry.space_group_name_H-M   'P 1'
#
loop_
_entity.id
_entity.type
_entity.pdbx_description
1 polymer ?
#
loop_
_entity_poly.entity_id
_entity_poly.type
_entity_poly.pdbx_seq_one_letter_code
_entity_poly.pdbx_strand_id
1 'polypeptide(L)'
;MAKIRGGLDRVLLKYPEIDPAKVRLIGWGAGQAFTDYYPLLGLPVEYTVCPFTAHQDRQIHGVPVRSPEALMKEPHEEVLLVIFAAHSAEIMNQIRNLWGDYRCVPALTHSGRHGDIDQLQAFSRVFEGLSLQRKPPLRTPSLGIFVQGPVFPYTPMALAWQRMACPEAHLCFVTWDHQSAASLDACRPWVDAVITLPQPQNMVDSRNAIIRSAKAGARHLAEVGVPYSVRMRSDTVVTGSLYRAVEELFDDGSRNEGKFGFLAHSSWKQIPFHFSERFLVSRTQDMCELWALPEDLRGASEIQHRTDEPYQQIQKAAVECLLWQSLARKWGEPARDLADGYRFAANHLLPMDEYADVLSLKSVPLFNLTLNKGFVGTPAWWREVYADLPSAMRQAHEESAQGFTIAEFFSGRVG
;
A
#
# COMPACT_ATOMS: atom_id res chain seq x y z
N MET A 1 -11.86 -2.47 -26.30
CA MET A 1 -13.03 -1.98 -25.53
C MET A 1 -12.71 -2.06 -24.05
N ALA A 2 -12.80 -0.95 -23.30
CA ALA A 2 -12.53 -0.95 -21.85
C ALA A 2 -13.71 -1.57 -21.11
N LYS A 3 -13.45 -2.53 -20.22
CA LYS A 3 -14.49 -3.09 -19.33
C LYS A 3 -14.39 -2.35 -18.00
N ILE A 4 -15.47 -1.67 -17.64
CA ILE A 4 -15.59 -0.91 -16.39
C ILE A 4 -16.33 -1.79 -15.39
N ARG A 5 -15.76 -1.94 -14.20
CA ARG A 5 -16.38 -2.67 -13.08
C ARG A 5 -16.25 -1.85 -11.80
N GLY A 6 -17.26 -1.93 -10.94
CA GLY A 6 -17.34 -1.14 -9.72
C GLY A 6 -18.43 -0.10 -9.79
N GLY A 7 -18.43 0.79 -8.80
CA GLY A 7 -19.48 1.76 -8.56
C GLY A 7 -19.16 2.62 -7.37
N LEU A 8 -20.02 3.63 -7.14
CA LEU A 8 -19.89 4.53 -6.00
C LEU A 8 -19.99 3.78 -4.66
N ASP A 9 -20.69 2.63 -4.62
CA ASP A 9 -20.84 1.78 -3.43
C ASP A 9 -19.50 1.29 -2.84
N ARG A 10 -18.43 1.26 -3.64
CA ARG A 10 -17.07 0.96 -3.13
C ARG A 10 -16.55 1.98 -2.13
N VAL A 11 -17.10 3.19 -2.10
CA VAL A 11 -16.76 4.19 -1.08
C VAL A 11 -16.98 3.66 0.33
N LEU A 12 -17.98 2.79 0.51
CA LEU A 12 -18.36 2.21 1.79
C LEU A 12 -17.29 1.28 2.38
N LEU A 13 -16.37 0.77 1.55
CA LEU A 13 -15.21 0.01 2.04
C LEU A 13 -14.25 0.88 2.86
N LYS A 14 -14.20 2.19 2.58
CA LYS A 14 -13.32 3.15 3.24
C LYS A 14 -14.07 4.03 4.23
N TYR A 15 -15.30 4.43 3.89
CA TYR A 15 -16.16 5.31 4.68
C TYR A 15 -17.54 4.67 4.82
N PRO A 16 -17.71 3.69 5.72
CA PRO A 16 -18.97 2.94 5.88
C PRO A 16 -20.14 3.84 6.29
N GLU A 17 -19.87 5.02 6.86
CA GLU A 17 -20.86 5.99 7.32
C GLU A 17 -21.44 6.88 6.21
N ILE A 18 -20.84 6.89 5.01
CA ILE A 18 -21.32 7.72 3.90
C ILE A 18 -22.66 7.18 3.37
N ASP A 19 -23.57 8.09 3.04
CA ASP A 19 -24.74 7.81 2.21
C ASP A 19 -24.43 8.15 0.74
N PRO A 20 -24.20 7.14 -0.14
CA PRO A 20 -23.83 7.38 -1.53
C PRO A 20 -24.89 8.15 -2.33
N ALA A 21 -26.15 8.18 -1.86
CA ALA A 21 -27.24 8.89 -2.52
C ALA A 21 -27.29 10.39 -2.17
N LYS A 22 -26.62 10.82 -1.09
CA LYS A 22 -26.64 12.21 -0.61
C LYS A 22 -25.29 12.92 -0.72
N VAL A 23 -24.20 12.16 -0.81
CA VAL A 23 -22.86 12.73 -0.87
C VAL A 23 -22.63 13.50 -2.18
N ARG A 24 -22.06 14.70 -2.08
CA ARG A 24 -21.69 15.53 -3.22
C ARG A 24 -20.35 15.09 -3.77
N LEU A 25 -20.22 14.99 -5.09
CA LEU A 25 -18.98 14.54 -5.74
C LEU A 25 -18.24 15.72 -6.37
N ILE A 26 -17.00 15.93 -5.94
CA ILE A 26 -16.09 16.92 -6.53
C ILE A 26 -14.89 16.18 -7.09
N GLY A 27 -14.56 16.44 -8.36
CA GLY A 27 -13.42 15.83 -9.02
C GLY A 27 -12.11 16.48 -8.57
N TRP A 28 -11.03 15.70 -8.52
CA TRP A 28 -9.67 16.22 -8.43
C TRP A 28 -8.85 15.76 -9.63
N GLY A 29 -8.39 16.73 -10.41
CA GLY A 29 -7.65 16.52 -11.66
C GLY A 29 -8.52 16.77 -12.89
N ALA A 30 -8.04 17.65 -13.77
CA ALA A 30 -8.63 17.95 -15.08
C ALA A 30 -7.72 17.52 -16.24
N GLY A 31 -6.84 16.56 -15.99
CA GLY A 31 -5.88 16.03 -16.96
C GLY A 31 -6.45 14.90 -17.81
N GLN A 32 -5.56 14.21 -18.55
CA GLN A 32 -5.93 13.16 -19.51
C GLN A 32 -6.83 12.07 -18.91
N ALA A 33 -6.58 11.62 -17.67
CA ALA A 33 -7.40 10.61 -17.02
C ALA A 33 -8.85 11.07 -16.78
N PHE A 34 -9.07 12.35 -16.43
CA PHE A 34 -10.41 12.91 -16.33
C PHE A 34 -11.05 12.97 -17.72
N THR A 35 -10.34 13.53 -18.70
CA THR A 35 -10.84 13.67 -20.07
C THR A 35 -11.20 12.32 -20.72
N ASP A 36 -10.41 11.28 -20.54
CA ASP A 36 -10.64 10.01 -21.23
C ASP A 36 -11.70 9.14 -20.55
N TYR A 37 -11.74 9.17 -19.22
CA TYR A 37 -12.49 8.16 -18.46
C TYR A 37 -13.72 8.70 -17.77
N TYR A 38 -13.78 9.98 -17.40
CA TYR A 38 -14.96 10.56 -16.73
C TYR A 38 -16.29 10.28 -17.48
N PRO A 39 -16.38 10.45 -18.82
CA PRO A 39 -17.62 10.16 -19.55
C PRO A 39 -18.10 8.71 -19.44
N LEU A 40 -17.19 7.79 -19.11
CA LEU A 40 -17.49 6.37 -19.02
C LEU A 40 -17.98 5.93 -17.64
N LEU A 41 -17.75 6.73 -16.59
CA LEU A 41 -18.04 6.35 -15.21
C LEU A 41 -19.47 6.71 -14.77
N GLY A 42 -20.13 7.65 -15.47
CA GLY A 42 -21.48 8.10 -15.12
C GLY A 42 -21.59 8.76 -13.74
N LEU A 43 -20.48 9.28 -13.19
CA LEU A 43 -20.47 9.95 -11.90
C LEU A 43 -21.03 11.38 -12.02
N PRO A 44 -21.93 11.82 -11.14
CA PRO A 44 -22.45 13.19 -11.12
C PRO A 44 -21.46 14.15 -10.43
N VAL A 45 -20.31 14.40 -11.04
CA VAL A 45 -19.31 15.35 -10.50
C VAL A 45 -19.81 16.79 -10.74
N GLU A 46 -19.94 17.58 -9.68
CA GLU A 46 -20.43 18.97 -9.75
C GLU A 46 -19.42 19.91 -10.42
N TYR A 47 -18.15 19.77 -10.06
CA TYR A 47 -17.00 20.45 -10.65
C TYR A 47 -15.74 19.65 -10.38
N THR A 48 -14.67 19.89 -11.14
CA THR A 48 -13.35 19.31 -10.86
C THR A 48 -12.34 20.40 -10.50
N VAL A 49 -11.44 20.15 -9.57
CA VAL A 49 -10.35 21.08 -9.24
C VAL A 49 -9.06 20.69 -9.97
N CYS A 50 -8.31 21.68 -10.42
CA CYS A 50 -7.01 21.46 -11.05
C CYS A 50 -5.99 22.50 -10.58
N PRO A 51 -4.81 22.08 -10.06
CA PRO A 51 -3.78 23.02 -9.63
C PRO A 51 -3.12 23.77 -10.79
N PHE A 52 -3.22 23.25 -12.02
CA PHE A 52 -2.66 23.92 -13.19
C PHE A 52 -3.61 24.99 -13.72
N THR A 53 -3.19 26.25 -13.61
CA THR A 53 -3.94 27.43 -14.08
C THR A 53 -4.37 27.34 -15.53
N ALA A 54 -3.58 26.68 -16.39
CA ALA A 54 -3.91 26.46 -17.79
C ALA A 54 -5.23 25.69 -18.02
N HIS A 55 -5.70 24.92 -17.03
CA HIS A 55 -6.94 24.16 -17.11
C HIS A 55 -8.12 24.83 -16.40
N GLN A 56 -7.88 25.82 -15.54
CA GLN A 56 -8.91 26.49 -14.74
C GLN A 56 -9.83 27.35 -15.62
N ASP A 57 -11.05 27.60 -15.14
CA ASP A 57 -12.11 28.37 -15.81
C ASP A 57 -12.55 27.81 -17.18
N ARG A 58 -12.19 26.55 -17.47
CA ARG A 58 -12.66 25.78 -18.63
C ARG A 58 -13.75 24.81 -18.22
N GLN A 59 -14.41 24.22 -19.22
CA GLN A 59 -15.27 23.06 -19.02
C GLN A 59 -14.68 21.85 -19.74
N ILE A 60 -14.73 20.70 -19.10
CA ILE A 60 -14.38 19.40 -19.70
C ILE A 60 -15.60 18.50 -19.52
N HIS A 61 -16.17 18.01 -20.62
CA HIS A 61 -17.39 17.19 -20.61
C HIS A 61 -18.57 17.84 -19.87
N GLY A 62 -18.69 19.18 -19.98
CA GLY A 62 -19.73 19.96 -19.27
C GLY A 62 -19.46 20.18 -17.78
N VAL A 63 -18.35 19.66 -17.24
CA VAL A 63 -17.94 19.87 -15.84
C VAL A 63 -17.01 21.08 -15.75
N PRO A 64 -17.32 22.10 -14.93
CA PRO A 64 -16.45 23.25 -14.75
C PRO A 64 -15.17 22.86 -14.01
N VAL A 65 -14.04 23.41 -14.46
CA VAL A 65 -12.73 23.25 -13.84
C VAL A 65 -12.44 24.47 -12.97
N ARG A 66 -12.25 24.27 -11.67
CA ARG A 66 -11.95 25.32 -10.69
C ARG A 66 -10.54 25.21 -10.16
N SER A 67 -10.07 26.27 -9.51
CA SER A 67 -8.83 26.21 -8.73
C SER A 67 -9.06 25.45 -7.41
N PRO A 68 -8.01 24.88 -6.79
CA PRO A 68 -8.13 24.16 -5.51
C PRO A 68 -8.73 25.00 -4.38
N GLU A 69 -8.58 26.32 -4.41
CA GLU A 69 -9.17 27.26 -3.44
C GLU A 69 -10.69 27.18 -3.34
N ALA A 70 -11.37 26.65 -4.37
CA ALA A 70 -12.80 26.37 -4.31
C ALA A 70 -13.17 25.45 -3.14
N LEU A 71 -12.28 24.55 -2.74
CA LEU A 71 -12.51 23.65 -1.61
C LEU A 71 -12.57 24.38 -0.26
N MET A 72 -11.98 25.57 -0.11
CA MET A 72 -12.04 26.28 1.18
C MET A 72 -13.47 26.69 1.61
N LYS A 73 -14.44 26.59 0.68
CA LYS A 73 -15.84 26.96 0.90
C LYS A 73 -16.76 25.76 1.06
N GLU A 74 -16.25 24.55 0.88
CA GLU A 74 -17.07 23.34 0.87
C GLU A 74 -17.13 22.67 2.25
N PRO A 75 -18.28 22.12 2.66
CA PRO A 75 -18.39 21.37 3.90
C PRO A 75 -17.76 19.98 3.74
N HIS A 76 -16.72 19.69 4.52
CA HIS A 76 -15.91 18.46 4.39
C HIS A 76 -16.74 17.17 4.53
N GLU A 77 -17.77 17.18 5.38
CA GLU A 77 -18.58 16.00 5.70
C GLU A 77 -19.59 15.63 4.62
N GLU A 78 -19.96 16.57 3.76
CA GLU A 78 -20.95 16.37 2.68
C GLU A 78 -20.28 16.08 1.33
N VAL A 79 -18.96 16.27 1.24
CA VAL A 79 -18.20 16.21 -0.01
C VAL A 79 -17.28 15.00 -0.03
N LEU A 80 -17.34 14.26 -1.14
CA LEU A 80 -16.38 13.22 -1.49
C LEU A 80 -15.53 13.70 -2.67
N LEU A 81 -14.22 13.80 -2.45
CA LEU A 81 -13.26 14.10 -3.51
C LEU A 81 -12.90 12.84 -4.31
N VAL A 82 -13.22 12.85 -5.59
CA VAL A 82 -12.99 11.75 -6.52
C VAL A 82 -11.75 12.07 -7.38
N ILE A 83 -10.66 11.35 -7.14
CA ILE A 83 -9.35 11.68 -7.70
C ILE A 83 -9.13 10.96 -9.04
N PHE A 84 -9.02 11.74 -10.11
CA PHE A 84 -8.75 11.27 -11.47
C PHE A 84 -7.26 11.36 -11.81
N ALA A 85 -6.43 10.61 -11.09
CA ALA A 85 -4.98 10.59 -11.28
C ALA A 85 -4.36 9.26 -10.83
N ALA A 86 -3.29 8.85 -11.52
CA ALA A 86 -2.53 7.65 -11.18
C ALA A 86 -1.89 7.75 -9.79
N HIS A 87 -1.37 8.92 -9.42
CA HIS A 87 -0.72 9.20 -8.13
C HIS A 87 -1.72 9.63 -7.04
N SER A 88 -2.87 8.95 -6.97
CA SER A 88 -3.96 9.32 -6.06
C SER A 88 -3.53 9.35 -4.58
N ALA A 89 -2.62 8.47 -4.16
CA ALA A 89 -2.13 8.43 -2.77
C ALA A 89 -1.41 9.71 -2.33
N GLU A 90 -0.57 10.28 -3.21
CA GLU A 90 0.14 11.52 -2.94
C GLU A 90 -0.82 12.70 -2.92
N ILE A 91 -1.73 12.76 -3.90
CA ILE A 91 -2.78 13.77 -3.97
C ILE A 91 -3.65 13.75 -2.71
N MET A 92 -4.07 12.58 -2.21
CA MET A 92 -4.82 12.47 -0.96
C MET A 92 -4.05 13.06 0.24
N ASN A 93 -2.73 12.88 0.29
CA ASN A 93 -1.90 13.48 1.34
C ASN A 93 -1.78 15.00 1.18
N GLN A 94 -1.59 15.48 -0.06
CA GLN A 94 -1.55 16.92 -0.35
C GLN A 94 -2.88 17.59 0.02
N ILE A 95 -4.01 16.97 -0.32
CA ILE A 95 -5.35 17.41 0.07
C ILE A 95 -5.45 17.61 1.58
N ARG A 96 -5.14 16.54 2.33
CA ARG A 96 -5.20 16.57 3.80
C ARG A 96 -4.32 17.67 4.40
N ASN A 97 -3.12 17.86 3.86
CA ASN A 97 -2.13 18.78 4.40
C ASN A 97 -2.41 20.25 4.07
N LEU A 98 -3.03 20.54 2.92
CA LEU A 98 -3.19 21.90 2.41
C LEU A 98 -4.62 22.42 2.44
N TRP A 99 -5.60 21.53 2.28
CA TRP A 99 -7.00 21.91 2.02
C TRP A 99 -7.96 21.41 3.09
N GLY A 100 -7.53 20.48 3.94
CA GLY A 100 -8.31 19.96 5.07
C GLY A 100 -8.63 18.47 4.95
N ASP A 101 -9.27 17.92 5.98
CA ASP A 101 -9.54 16.49 6.11
C ASP A 101 -10.74 16.03 5.26
N TYR A 102 -10.63 16.22 3.95
CA TYR A 102 -11.61 15.76 2.99
C TYR A 102 -11.61 14.23 2.87
N ARG A 103 -12.80 13.65 2.75
CA ARG A 103 -12.94 12.26 2.32
C ARG A 103 -12.55 12.17 0.86
N CYS A 104 -11.52 11.37 0.58
CA CYS A 104 -10.99 11.18 -0.77
C CYS A 104 -11.03 9.72 -1.21
N VAL A 105 -11.31 9.48 -2.50
CA VAL A 105 -11.22 8.17 -3.15
C VAL A 105 -10.61 8.28 -4.55
N PRO A 106 -9.78 7.31 -4.98
CA PRO A 106 -9.39 7.22 -6.38
C PRO A 106 -10.60 6.90 -7.27
N ALA A 107 -10.74 7.60 -8.39
CA ALA A 107 -11.81 7.34 -9.35
C ALA A 107 -11.66 5.95 -9.98
N LEU A 108 -10.44 5.63 -10.44
CA LEU A 108 -10.17 4.45 -11.24
C LEU A 108 -8.78 3.87 -10.98
N THR A 109 -8.64 2.58 -11.26
CA THR A 109 -7.33 1.94 -11.45
C THR A 109 -7.35 1.02 -12.66
N HIS A 110 -6.17 0.80 -13.25
CA HIS A 110 -5.95 -0.27 -14.23
C HIS A 110 -5.50 -1.53 -13.50
N SER A 111 -6.42 -2.45 -13.19
CA SER A 111 -6.06 -3.74 -12.57
C SER A 111 -6.92 -4.90 -13.06
N GLY A 112 -6.31 -6.09 -13.06
CA GLY A 112 -7.00 -7.39 -13.18
C GLY A 112 -7.68 -7.83 -11.88
N ARG A 113 -7.41 -7.17 -10.76
CA ARG A 113 -7.82 -7.55 -9.39
C ARG A 113 -9.28 -7.21 -9.02
N HIS A 114 -10.17 -7.19 -10.01
CA HIS A 114 -11.57 -6.89 -9.76
C HIS A 114 -12.25 -7.98 -8.91
N GLY A 115 -11.86 -9.25 -9.07
CA GLY A 115 -12.40 -10.35 -8.27
C GLY A 115 -12.14 -10.19 -6.77
N ASP A 116 -10.93 -9.81 -6.39
CA ASP A 116 -10.56 -9.57 -4.98
C ASP A 116 -11.38 -8.43 -4.37
N ILE A 117 -11.57 -7.33 -5.12
CA ILE A 117 -12.35 -6.18 -4.67
C ILE A 117 -13.84 -6.56 -4.55
N ASP A 118 -14.37 -7.31 -5.50
CA ASP A 118 -15.77 -7.77 -5.48
C ASP A 118 -16.02 -8.71 -4.29
N GLN A 119 -15.07 -9.58 -3.94
CA GLN A 119 -15.14 -10.40 -2.71
C GLN A 119 -15.11 -9.54 -1.45
N LEU A 120 -14.26 -8.52 -1.40
CA LEU A 120 -14.18 -7.59 -0.29
C LEU A 120 -15.48 -6.78 -0.12
N GLN A 121 -16.12 -6.36 -1.23
CA GLN A 121 -17.45 -5.73 -1.20
C GLN A 121 -18.54 -6.70 -0.73
N ALA A 122 -18.49 -7.96 -1.15
CA ALA A 122 -19.44 -8.96 -0.66
C ALA A 122 -19.26 -9.19 0.86
N PHE A 123 -18.02 -9.24 1.32
CA PHE A 123 -17.69 -9.36 2.74
C PHE A 123 -18.16 -8.15 3.56
N SER A 124 -17.95 -6.92 3.06
CA SER A 124 -18.36 -5.72 3.79
C SER A 124 -19.87 -5.65 4.03
N ARG A 125 -20.68 -6.21 3.12
CA ARG A 125 -22.15 -6.27 3.25
C ARG A 125 -22.63 -7.19 4.36
N VAL A 126 -21.84 -8.20 4.74
CA VAL A 126 -22.20 -9.14 5.81
C VAL A 126 -21.47 -8.85 7.13
N PHE A 127 -20.43 -8.00 7.09
CA PHE A 127 -19.53 -7.72 8.21
C PHE A 127 -20.26 -7.32 9.50
N GLU A 128 -21.24 -6.41 9.43
CA GLU A 128 -21.99 -5.94 10.62
C GLU A 128 -22.75 -7.07 11.33
N GLY A 129 -23.11 -8.14 10.62
CA GLY A 129 -23.81 -9.30 11.18
C GLY A 129 -22.88 -10.42 11.65
N LEU A 130 -21.56 -10.29 11.47
CA LEU A 130 -20.61 -11.34 11.86
C LEU A 130 -20.35 -11.30 13.36
N SER A 131 -20.48 -12.47 13.99
CA SER A 131 -20.03 -12.72 15.35
C SER A 131 -19.11 -13.92 15.37
N LEU A 132 -17.96 -13.79 16.01
CA LEU A 132 -16.98 -14.85 16.12
C LEU A 132 -17.04 -15.50 17.50
N GLN A 133 -17.40 -16.79 17.55
CA GLN A 133 -17.20 -17.59 18.75
C GLN A 133 -15.81 -18.21 18.74
N ARG A 134 -14.90 -17.65 19.54
CA ARG A 134 -13.52 -18.12 19.62
C ARG A 134 -13.38 -19.28 20.59
N LYS A 135 -12.65 -20.32 20.16
CA LYS A 135 -12.11 -21.33 21.05
C LYS A 135 -10.60 -21.08 21.19
N PRO A 136 -10.03 -21.10 22.40
CA PRO A 136 -8.59 -21.05 22.57
C PRO A 136 -7.93 -22.18 21.78
N PRO A 137 -6.84 -21.92 21.04
CA PRO A 137 -6.16 -22.96 20.28
C PRO A 137 -5.57 -24.01 21.24
N LEU A 138 -5.70 -25.29 20.88
CA LEU A 138 -5.20 -26.42 21.69
C LEU A 138 -3.67 -26.57 21.65
N ARG A 139 -3.02 -25.94 20.66
CA ARG A 139 -1.58 -25.95 20.42
C ARG A 139 -1.14 -24.55 20.01
N THR A 140 0.15 -24.26 20.18
CA THR A 140 0.73 -23.02 19.63
C THR A 140 0.50 -22.96 18.12
N PRO A 141 -0.07 -21.86 17.59
CA PRO A 141 -0.23 -21.67 16.16
C PRO A 141 1.10 -21.76 15.41
N SER A 142 1.09 -22.35 14.22
CA SER A 142 2.25 -22.35 13.30
C SER A 142 2.49 -20.98 12.66
N LEU A 143 1.47 -20.12 12.62
CA LEU A 143 1.50 -18.82 11.98
C LEU A 143 1.03 -17.75 12.95
N GLY A 144 1.78 -16.66 13.04
CA GLY A 144 1.30 -15.42 13.64
C GLY A 144 1.22 -14.30 12.61
N ILE A 145 0.24 -13.42 12.80
CA ILE A 145 0.04 -12.23 11.98
C ILE A 145 0.03 -11.05 12.94
N PHE A 146 0.89 -10.06 12.73
CA PHE A 146 0.80 -8.79 13.43
C PHE A 146 0.40 -7.70 12.45
N VAL A 147 -0.75 -7.09 12.73
CA VAL A 147 -1.28 -5.95 11.98
C VAL A 147 -0.88 -4.69 12.75
N GLN A 148 -0.27 -3.71 12.07
CA GLN A 148 0.22 -2.50 12.72
C GLN A 148 -0.35 -1.22 12.11
N GLY A 149 -0.60 -0.22 12.95
CA GLY A 149 -0.97 1.13 12.52
C GLY A 149 -2.08 1.76 13.36
N PRO A 150 -2.48 3.00 13.05
CA PRO A 150 -3.64 3.64 13.68
C PRO A 150 -4.93 2.89 13.32
N VAL A 151 -5.98 3.09 14.13
CA VAL A 151 -7.31 2.54 13.86
C VAL A 151 -8.06 3.47 12.91
N PHE A 152 -8.52 2.93 11.80
CA PHE A 152 -9.40 3.59 10.85
C PHE A 152 -10.80 2.94 10.87
N PRO A 153 -11.83 3.59 10.29
CA PRO A 153 -13.18 3.02 10.21
C PRO A 153 -13.21 1.62 9.58
N TYR A 154 -12.32 1.34 8.63
CA TYR A 154 -12.21 0.05 7.94
C TYR A 154 -11.31 -0.98 8.64
N THR A 155 -10.57 -0.60 9.70
CA THR A 155 -9.62 -1.49 10.38
C THR A 155 -10.30 -2.71 11.02
N PRO A 156 -11.46 -2.60 11.71
CA PRO A 156 -12.19 -3.77 12.20
C PRO A 156 -12.50 -4.80 11.10
N MET A 157 -12.98 -4.34 9.95
CA MET A 157 -13.27 -5.20 8.79
C MET A 157 -11.99 -5.85 8.26
N ALA A 158 -10.87 -5.12 8.19
CA ALA A 158 -9.58 -5.66 7.77
C ALA A 158 -9.13 -6.80 8.69
N LEU A 159 -9.23 -6.62 10.01
CA LEU A 159 -8.89 -7.64 11.01
C LEU A 159 -9.82 -8.85 10.91
N ALA A 160 -11.12 -8.62 10.73
CA ALA A 160 -12.10 -9.68 10.53
C ALA A 160 -11.77 -10.51 9.29
N TRP A 161 -11.41 -9.87 8.18
CA TRP A 161 -10.97 -10.54 6.97
C TRP A 161 -9.78 -11.47 7.23
N GLN A 162 -8.73 -10.98 7.91
CA GLN A 162 -7.57 -11.82 8.23
C GLN A 162 -7.93 -12.99 9.12
N ARG A 163 -8.76 -12.77 10.13
CA ARG A 163 -9.22 -13.83 11.03
C ARG A 163 -10.00 -14.91 10.28
N MET A 164 -10.85 -14.52 9.34
CA MET A 164 -11.62 -15.49 8.55
C MET A 164 -10.76 -16.22 7.53
N ALA A 165 -9.77 -15.54 6.94
CA ALA A 165 -8.83 -16.14 6.00
C ALA A 165 -7.79 -17.06 6.67
N CYS A 166 -7.43 -16.78 7.93
CA CYS A 166 -6.43 -17.51 8.71
C CYS A 166 -6.95 -17.80 10.13
N PRO A 167 -7.97 -18.68 10.27
CA PRO A 167 -8.66 -18.89 11.54
C PRO A 167 -7.77 -19.43 12.65
N GLU A 168 -6.77 -20.24 12.30
CA GLU A 168 -5.85 -20.88 13.26
C GLU A 168 -4.62 -20.01 13.59
N ALA A 169 -4.41 -18.89 12.91
CA ALA A 169 -3.26 -18.03 13.15
C ALA A 169 -3.42 -17.22 14.44
N HIS A 170 -2.29 -16.93 15.11
CA HIS A 170 -2.26 -15.95 16.18
C HIS A 170 -2.24 -14.54 15.57
N LEU A 171 -3.37 -13.83 15.61
CA LEU A 171 -3.50 -12.47 15.07
C LEU A 171 -3.40 -11.46 16.21
N CYS A 172 -2.40 -10.60 16.20
CA CYS A 172 -2.34 -9.45 17.10
C CYS A 172 -2.45 -8.12 16.34
N PHE A 173 -2.99 -7.11 17.00
CA PHE A 173 -3.08 -5.75 16.48
C PHE A 173 -2.26 -4.79 17.33
N VAL A 174 -1.31 -4.11 16.70
CA VAL A 174 -0.38 -3.17 17.34
C VAL A 174 -0.72 -1.74 16.94
N THR A 175 -1.08 -0.92 17.94
CA THR A 175 -1.58 0.43 17.72
C THR A 175 -1.15 1.38 18.84
N TRP A 176 -1.75 2.58 18.91
CA TRP A 176 -1.31 3.66 19.78
C TRP A 176 -2.20 3.86 21.01
N ASP A 177 -1.63 4.30 22.13
CA ASP A 177 -2.34 4.51 23.40
C ASP A 177 -3.45 5.58 23.32
N HIS A 178 -3.35 6.51 22.36
CA HIS A 178 -4.33 7.59 22.18
C HIS A 178 -5.57 7.17 21.36
N GLN A 179 -5.62 5.92 20.87
CA GLN A 179 -6.78 5.43 20.12
C GLN A 179 -8.00 5.32 21.04
N SER A 180 -9.18 5.67 20.54
CA SER A 180 -10.39 5.67 21.37
C SER A 180 -10.73 4.25 21.84
N ALA A 181 -11.29 4.12 23.05
CA ALA A 181 -11.73 2.84 23.58
C ALA A 181 -12.75 2.16 22.64
N ALA A 182 -13.70 2.92 22.10
CA ALA A 182 -14.69 2.41 21.15
C ALA A 182 -14.05 1.84 19.87
N SER A 183 -13.02 2.51 19.33
CA SER A 183 -12.29 2.03 18.16
C SER A 183 -11.55 0.72 18.46
N LEU A 184 -10.92 0.60 19.63
CA LEU A 184 -10.23 -0.62 20.05
C LEU A 184 -11.23 -1.76 20.29
N ASP A 185 -12.36 -1.48 20.92
CA ASP A 185 -13.40 -2.48 21.22
C ASP A 185 -14.02 -3.05 19.95
N ALA A 186 -14.12 -2.27 18.86
CA ALA A 186 -14.52 -2.78 17.55
C ALA A 186 -13.49 -3.75 16.93
N CYS A 187 -12.20 -3.62 17.28
CA CYS A 187 -11.12 -4.48 16.79
C CYS A 187 -10.94 -5.77 17.62
N ARG A 188 -11.17 -5.70 18.94
CA ARG A 188 -10.93 -6.82 19.89
C ARG A 188 -11.54 -8.17 19.49
N PRO A 189 -12.76 -8.27 18.94
CA PRO A 189 -13.36 -9.55 18.59
C PRO A 189 -12.54 -10.37 17.58
N TRP A 190 -11.76 -9.68 16.75
CA TRP A 190 -11.08 -10.28 15.61
C TRP A 190 -9.66 -10.77 15.93
N VAL A 191 -9.06 -10.28 17.02
CA VAL A 191 -7.64 -10.47 17.34
C VAL A 191 -7.43 -11.20 18.66
N ASP A 192 -6.33 -11.95 18.76
CA ASP A 192 -5.91 -12.60 20.00
C ASP A 192 -5.34 -11.60 21.02
N ALA A 193 -4.73 -10.52 20.55
CA ALA A 193 -4.20 -9.47 21.40
C ALA A 193 -4.29 -8.08 20.74
N VAL A 194 -4.56 -7.07 21.55
CA VAL A 194 -4.39 -5.65 21.19
C VAL A 194 -3.22 -5.11 22.01
N ILE A 195 -2.19 -4.63 21.34
CA ILE A 195 -0.97 -4.07 21.92
C ILE A 195 -0.99 -2.57 21.66
N THR A 196 -1.03 -1.77 22.72
CA THR A 196 -0.97 -0.31 22.59
C THR A 196 0.41 0.18 23.01
N LEU A 197 0.89 1.20 22.31
CA LEU A 197 2.21 1.80 22.51
C LEU A 197 2.09 3.32 22.53
N PRO A 198 3.00 4.02 23.23
CA PRO A 198 3.12 5.46 23.05
C PRO A 198 3.59 5.74 21.62
N GLN A 199 2.96 6.70 20.96
CA GLN A 199 3.40 7.15 19.64
C GLN A 199 4.80 7.80 19.74
N PRO A 200 5.71 7.57 18.77
CA PRO A 200 6.99 8.26 18.75
C PRO A 200 6.82 9.78 18.67
N GLN A 201 7.71 10.53 19.30
CA GLN A 201 7.71 11.99 19.23
C GLN A 201 8.26 12.49 17.88
N ASN A 202 9.31 11.84 17.35
CA ASN A 202 9.89 12.19 16.06
C ASN A 202 9.22 11.38 14.93
N MET A 203 8.26 12.01 14.23
CA MET A 203 7.34 11.37 13.28
C MET A 203 7.63 11.70 11.81
N VAL A 204 8.90 11.87 11.40
CA VAL A 204 9.23 12.10 9.99
C VAL A 204 8.65 10.97 9.12
N ASP A 205 7.65 11.31 8.31
CA ASP A 205 6.89 10.42 7.42
C ASP A 205 6.43 9.09 8.05
N SER A 206 6.00 9.12 9.32
CA SER A 206 5.55 7.93 10.09
C SER A 206 6.60 6.83 10.28
N ARG A 207 7.88 7.09 9.95
CA ARG A 207 8.96 6.11 9.98
C ARG A 207 9.13 5.43 11.33
N ASN A 208 9.30 6.22 12.39
CA ASN A 208 9.48 5.66 13.74
C ASN A 208 8.22 4.97 14.25
N ALA A 209 7.03 5.38 13.78
CA ALA A 209 5.79 4.69 14.09
C ALA A 209 5.78 3.28 13.46
N ILE A 210 6.24 3.16 12.21
CA ILE A 210 6.39 1.87 11.53
C ILE A 210 7.37 0.97 12.30
N ILE A 211 8.57 1.48 12.62
CA ILE A 211 9.63 0.74 13.31
C ILE A 211 9.16 0.26 14.69
N ARG A 212 8.64 1.17 15.51
CA ARG A 212 8.22 0.88 16.90
C ARG A 212 7.11 -0.16 16.94
N SER A 213 6.08 0.02 16.11
CA SER A 213 4.94 -0.91 16.09
C SER A 213 5.31 -2.28 15.52
N ALA A 214 6.14 -2.34 14.46
CA ALA A 214 6.60 -3.60 13.89
C ALA A 214 7.46 -4.40 14.89
N LYS A 215 8.37 -3.71 15.58
CA LYS A 215 9.22 -4.30 16.62
C LYS A 215 8.41 -4.93 17.75
N ALA A 216 7.37 -4.25 18.22
CA ALA A 216 6.49 -4.78 19.25
C ALA A 216 5.67 -5.99 18.76
N GLY A 217 5.15 -5.93 17.53
CA GLY A 217 4.41 -7.05 16.93
C GLY A 217 5.25 -8.30 16.77
N ALA A 218 6.46 -8.16 16.20
CA ALA A 218 7.40 -9.27 16.03
C ALA A 218 7.78 -9.90 17.38
N ARG A 219 8.09 -9.07 18.40
CA ARG A 219 8.42 -9.54 19.75
C ARG A 219 7.27 -10.28 20.41
N HIS A 220 6.04 -9.76 20.31
CA HIS A 220 4.86 -10.43 20.84
C HIS A 220 4.68 -11.81 20.22
N LEU A 221 4.84 -11.94 18.90
CA LEU A 221 4.76 -13.23 18.24
C LEU A 221 5.88 -14.18 18.69
N ALA A 222 7.10 -13.69 18.92
CA ALA A 222 8.18 -14.49 19.48
C ALA A 222 7.87 -14.97 20.90
N GLU A 223 7.27 -14.12 21.74
CA GLU A 223 6.85 -14.46 23.11
C GLU A 223 5.73 -15.50 23.15
N VAL A 224 4.79 -15.44 22.19
CA VAL A 224 3.76 -16.48 21.99
C VAL A 224 4.37 -17.79 21.49
N GLY A 225 5.54 -17.75 20.87
CA GLY A 225 6.26 -18.91 20.36
C GLY A 225 5.78 -19.37 18.98
N VAL A 226 5.17 -18.49 18.18
CA VAL A 226 4.83 -18.85 16.79
C VAL A 226 6.10 -18.94 15.94
N PRO A 227 6.28 -19.98 15.10
CA PRO A 227 7.50 -20.15 14.33
C PRO A 227 7.60 -19.22 13.12
N TYR A 228 6.47 -18.91 12.48
CA TYR A 228 6.41 -18.03 11.32
C TYR A 228 5.54 -16.80 11.61
N SER A 229 5.96 -15.66 11.06
CA SER A 229 5.31 -14.37 11.29
C SER A 229 5.00 -13.66 9.98
N VAL A 230 3.85 -12.98 9.97
CA VAL A 230 3.42 -12.12 8.87
C VAL A 230 3.24 -10.70 9.40
N ARG A 231 3.90 -9.75 8.76
CA ARG A 231 3.73 -8.32 9.02
C ARG A 231 2.70 -7.74 8.08
N MET A 232 1.78 -6.95 8.61
CA MET A 232 0.76 -6.26 7.83
C MET A 232 0.46 -4.86 8.35
N ARG A 233 -0.14 -4.02 7.50
CA ARG A 233 -0.66 -2.70 7.93
C ARG A 233 -2.14 -2.77 8.27
N SER A 234 -2.58 -1.87 9.16
CA SER A 234 -3.98 -1.74 9.62
C SER A 234 -4.99 -1.36 8.53
N ASP A 235 -4.51 -1.04 7.32
CA ASP A 235 -5.31 -0.72 6.15
C ASP A 235 -5.22 -1.75 5.02
N THR A 236 -4.67 -2.94 5.30
CA THR A 236 -4.47 -3.98 4.29
C THR A 236 -5.20 -5.29 4.62
N VAL A 237 -5.74 -5.92 3.58
CA VAL A 237 -6.27 -7.29 3.62
C VAL A 237 -5.40 -8.22 2.77
N VAL A 238 -5.20 -9.48 3.17
CA VAL A 238 -4.46 -10.48 2.34
C VAL A 238 -5.42 -11.14 1.38
N THR A 239 -4.98 -11.31 0.14
CA THR A 239 -5.63 -12.17 -0.86
C THR A 239 -4.69 -13.34 -1.17
N GLY A 240 -5.21 -14.54 -1.36
CA GLY A 240 -4.41 -15.76 -1.52
C GLY A 240 -4.29 -16.60 -0.24
N SER A 241 -3.25 -17.42 -0.12
CA SER A 241 -3.08 -18.36 1.01
C SER A 241 -1.72 -18.20 1.68
N LEU A 242 -1.73 -17.66 2.91
CA LEU A 242 -0.53 -17.54 3.74
C LEU A 242 0.02 -18.90 4.16
N TYR A 243 -0.85 -19.86 4.51
CA TYR A 243 -0.43 -21.20 4.89
C TYR A 243 0.31 -21.90 3.75
N ARG A 244 -0.23 -21.83 2.52
CA ARG A 244 0.44 -22.37 1.34
C ARG A 244 1.79 -21.71 1.11
N ALA A 245 1.87 -20.39 1.30
CA ALA A 245 3.13 -19.67 1.12
C ALA A 245 4.19 -20.09 2.16
N VAL A 246 3.79 -20.26 3.41
CA VAL A 246 4.67 -20.75 4.48
C VAL A 246 5.11 -22.19 4.22
N GLU A 247 4.16 -23.06 3.85
CA GLU A 247 4.41 -24.47 3.52
C GLU A 247 5.38 -24.61 2.35
N GLU A 248 5.16 -23.90 1.25
CA GLU A 248 5.99 -24.06 0.05
C GLU A 248 7.35 -23.37 0.13
N LEU A 249 7.48 -22.28 0.89
CA LEU A 249 8.69 -21.45 0.90
C LEU A 249 9.55 -21.59 2.16
N PHE A 250 8.98 -22.00 3.29
CA PHE A 250 9.65 -21.95 4.59
C PHE A 250 9.56 -23.26 5.41
N ASP A 251 8.85 -24.27 4.93
CA ASP A 251 8.64 -25.53 5.68
C ASP A 251 9.91 -26.38 5.83
N ASP A 252 9.92 -27.20 6.89
CA ASP A 252 11.01 -27.94 7.56
C ASP A 252 11.85 -27.18 8.60
N GLY A 253 11.60 -25.87 8.77
CA GLY A 253 12.27 -25.01 9.75
C GLY A 253 13.68 -24.57 9.38
N SER A 254 14.29 -25.15 8.35
CA SER A 254 15.63 -24.79 7.83
C SER A 254 15.60 -24.16 6.45
N ARG A 255 14.56 -24.45 5.65
CA ARG A 255 14.39 -23.90 4.32
C ARG A 255 14.25 -22.39 4.37
N ASN A 256 15.13 -21.71 3.63
CA ASN A 256 15.16 -20.25 3.51
C ASN A 256 15.28 -19.50 4.86
N GLU A 257 15.98 -20.08 5.85
CA GLU A 257 16.42 -19.37 7.05
C GLU A 257 17.16 -18.06 6.68
N GLY A 258 16.85 -16.98 7.38
CA GLY A 258 17.39 -15.64 7.10
C GLY A 258 16.72 -14.94 5.91
N LYS A 259 15.71 -15.53 5.26
CA LYS A 259 15.01 -14.90 4.13
C LYS A 259 13.64 -14.35 4.50
N PHE A 260 13.20 -13.38 3.69
CA PHE A 260 11.92 -12.70 3.84
C PHE A 260 11.10 -12.80 2.55
N GLY A 261 9.89 -13.34 2.69
CA GLY A 261 8.83 -13.21 1.71
C GLY A 261 8.37 -11.76 1.62
N PHE A 262 8.31 -11.19 0.41
CA PHE A 262 7.85 -9.82 0.16
C PHE A 262 7.04 -9.73 -1.14
N LEU A 263 6.32 -8.62 -1.34
CA LEU A 263 5.61 -8.34 -2.59
C LEU A 263 6.51 -7.60 -3.57
N ALA A 264 6.97 -8.28 -4.61
CA ALA A 264 7.89 -7.73 -5.60
C ALA A 264 7.25 -6.57 -6.37
N HIS A 265 5.96 -6.68 -6.74
CA HIS A 265 5.25 -5.62 -7.46
C HIS A 265 5.06 -4.32 -6.66
N SER A 266 5.25 -4.35 -5.34
CA SER A 266 5.16 -3.17 -4.47
C SER A 266 6.50 -2.44 -4.26
N SER A 267 7.57 -2.91 -4.92
CA SER A 267 8.94 -2.45 -4.72
C SER A 267 9.44 -1.61 -5.92
N TRP A 268 10.39 -0.71 -5.69
CA TRP A 268 10.93 0.15 -6.75
C TRP A 268 12.30 -0.36 -7.18
N LYS A 269 12.32 -1.09 -8.31
CA LYS A 269 13.52 -1.79 -8.79
C LYS A 269 14.73 -0.88 -9.00
N GLN A 270 14.56 0.41 -9.32
CA GLN A 270 15.67 1.33 -9.61
C GLN A 270 16.21 2.06 -8.36
N ILE A 271 15.57 1.91 -7.20
CA ILE A 271 15.97 2.59 -5.97
C ILE A 271 16.70 1.57 -5.08
N PRO A 272 17.96 1.85 -4.66
CA PRO A 272 18.73 0.93 -3.82
C PRO A 272 17.95 0.51 -2.58
N PHE A 273 17.84 -0.80 -2.34
CA PHE A 273 17.19 -1.37 -1.15
C PHE A 273 15.70 -1.01 -0.96
N HIS A 274 14.99 -0.56 -2.01
CA HIS A 274 13.56 -0.29 -1.90
C HIS A 274 12.72 -1.55 -2.09
N PHE A 275 12.75 -2.44 -1.11
CA PHE A 275 11.86 -3.60 -1.03
C PHE A 275 10.72 -3.31 -0.05
N SER A 276 9.49 -3.40 -0.55
CA SER A 276 8.30 -2.99 0.20
C SER A 276 8.19 -3.73 1.53
N GLU A 277 8.15 -2.98 2.64
CA GLU A 277 7.89 -3.52 3.97
C GLU A 277 6.39 -3.76 4.22
N ARG A 278 5.50 -3.31 3.32
CA ARG A 278 4.02 -3.32 3.46
C ARG A 278 3.45 -4.69 3.83
N PHE A 279 4.09 -5.74 3.36
CA PHE A 279 3.75 -7.13 3.63
C PHE A 279 5.05 -7.93 3.67
N LEU A 280 5.29 -8.63 4.77
CA LEU A 280 6.46 -9.47 4.94
C LEU A 280 6.07 -10.80 5.59
N VAL A 281 6.70 -11.89 5.15
CA VAL A 281 6.58 -13.23 5.73
C VAL A 281 7.97 -13.76 6.02
N SER A 282 8.22 -14.27 7.23
CA SER A 282 9.49 -14.94 7.55
C SER A 282 9.34 -15.80 8.78
N ARG A 283 10.42 -16.51 9.16
CA ARG A 283 10.55 -17.01 10.53
C ARG A 283 10.45 -15.83 11.52
N THR A 284 9.82 -16.08 12.66
CA THR A 284 9.57 -15.04 13.67
C THR A 284 10.86 -14.45 14.24
N GLN A 285 11.93 -15.24 14.34
CA GLN A 285 13.23 -14.74 14.80
C GLN A 285 13.88 -13.79 13.78
N ASP A 286 13.82 -14.13 12.49
CA ASP A 286 14.33 -13.27 11.41
C ASP A 286 13.54 -11.95 11.36
N MET A 287 12.22 -12.01 11.58
CA MET A 287 11.36 -10.82 11.71
C MET A 287 11.76 -9.96 12.92
N CYS A 288 12.05 -10.57 14.06
CA CYS A 288 12.54 -9.86 15.25
C CYS A 288 13.89 -9.19 14.99
N GLU A 289 14.78 -9.85 14.26
CA GLU A 289 16.08 -9.32 13.86
C GLU A 289 15.94 -8.12 12.90
N LEU A 290 15.11 -8.24 11.87
CA LEU A 290 14.81 -7.18 10.92
C LEU A 290 14.31 -5.91 11.65
N TRP A 291 13.35 -6.08 12.55
CA TRP A 291 12.74 -4.98 13.31
C TRP A 291 13.49 -4.60 14.59
N ALA A 292 14.66 -5.20 14.85
CA ALA A 292 15.53 -4.76 15.94
C ALA A 292 16.11 -3.36 15.71
N LEU A 293 15.98 -2.82 14.49
CA LEU A 293 16.35 -1.48 14.07
C LEU A 293 16.04 -0.41 15.15
N PRO A 294 17.03 0.43 15.56
CA PRO A 294 16.76 1.59 16.39
C PRO A 294 15.89 2.62 15.65
N GLU A 295 15.17 3.45 16.41
CA GLU A 295 14.45 4.58 15.83
C GLU A 295 15.41 5.53 15.10
N ASP A 296 14.96 6.08 13.98
CA ASP A 296 15.71 7.03 13.18
C ASP A 296 15.66 8.41 13.85
N LEU A 297 16.83 8.89 14.26
CA LEU A 297 16.99 10.16 14.96
C LEU A 297 17.23 11.35 14.02
N ARG A 298 17.39 11.10 12.72
CA ARG A 298 17.60 12.16 11.73
C ARG A 298 16.41 13.12 11.67
N GLY A 299 16.69 14.39 11.41
CA GLY A 299 15.67 15.42 11.23
C GLY A 299 15.00 15.36 9.85
N ALA A 300 13.87 16.06 9.70
CA ALA A 300 13.13 16.12 8.44
C ALA A 300 14.01 16.59 7.26
N SER A 301 14.90 17.57 7.48
CA SER A 301 15.81 18.10 6.48
C SER A 301 16.83 17.08 5.94
N GLU A 302 17.10 16.01 6.67
CA GLU A 302 18.05 14.96 6.26
C GLU A 302 17.36 13.80 5.53
N ILE A 303 16.03 13.74 5.60
CA ILE A 303 15.21 12.63 5.11
C ILE A 303 14.38 13.06 3.89
N GLN A 304 13.97 14.32 3.82
CA GLN A 304 13.26 14.88 2.67
C GLN A 304 14.16 14.91 1.44
N HIS A 305 13.58 14.59 0.29
CA HIS A 305 14.22 14.75 -1.01
C HIS A 305 13.66 16.00 -1.69
N ARG A 306 14.46 16.64 -2.53
CA ARG A 306 13.99 17.73 -3.39
C ARG A 306 13.66 17.20 -4.77
N THR A 307 12.70 17.82 -5.44
CA THR A 307 12.24 17.38 -6.77
C THR A 307 13.31 17.51 -7.86
N ASP A 308 14.35 18.31 -7.63
CA ASP A 308 15.50 18.54 -8.51
C ASP A 308 16.70 17.62 -8.21
N GLU A 309 16.61 16.76 -7.19
CA GLU A 309 17.66 15.79 -6.88
C GLU A 309 17.62 14.56 -7.80
N PRO A 310 18.75 13.82 -7.93
CA PRO A 310 18.76 12.51 -8.58
C PRO A 310 17.76 11.56 -7.91
N TYR A 311 16.97 10.83 -8.70
CA TYR A 311 15.89 9.97 -8.15
C TYR A 311 16.35 8.92 -7.15
N GLN A 312 17.61 8.48 -7.22
CA GLN A 312 18.20 7.56 -6.24
C GLN A 312 18.29 8.16 -4.83
N GLN A 313 18.15 9.48 -4.67
CA GLN A 313 18.09 10.13 -3.35
C GLN A 313 16.79 9.80 -2.58
N ILE A 314 15.76 9.28 -3.27
CA ILE A 314 14.54 8.76 -2.64
C ILE A 314 14.86 7.72 -1.56
N GLN A 315 15.98 6.98 -1.68
CA GLN A 315 16.41 6.00 -0.68
C GLN A 315 16.63 6.60 0.73
N LYS A 316 16.86 7.92 0.84
CA LYS A 316 16.96 8.61 2.15
C LYS A 316 15.58 8.75 2.82
N ALA A 317 14.53 8.90 2.02
CA ALA A 317 13.16 9.16 2.42
C ALA A 317 12.34 7.89 2.65
N ALA A 318 12.64 6.79 1.95
CA ALA A 318 11.93 5.52 2.13
C ALA A 318 12.40 4.77 3.39
N VAL A 319 11.46 4.38 4.26
CA VAL A 319 11.75 3.59 5.47
C VAL A 319 12.28 2.20 5.09
N GLU A 320 11.80 1.64 3.99
CA GLU A 320 12.23 0.38 3.39
C GLU A 320 13.74 0.38 3.18
N CYS A 321 14.28 1.43 2.56
CA CYS A 321 15.71 1.53 2.27
C CYS A 321 16.54 1.54 3.56
N LEU A 322 16.11 2.31 4.58
CA LEU A 322 16.76 2.31 5.89
C LEU A 322 16.75 0.92 6.52
N LEU A 323 15.61 0.25 6.49
CA LEU A 323 15.41 -1.06 7.09
C LEU A 323 16.37 -2.10 6.52
N TRP A 324 16.34 -2.28 5.19
CA TRP A 324 17.14 -3.31 4.53
C TRP A 324 18.63 -2.99 4.52
N GLN A 325 19.02 -1.73 4.35
CA GLN A 325 20.43 -1.34 4.47
C GLN A 325 20.98 -1.58 5.87
N SER A 326 20.16 -1.37 6.91
CA SER A 326 20.59 -1.60 8.29
C SER A 326 20.76 -3.08 8.58
N LEU A 327 19.87 -3.94 8.06
CA LEU A 327 20.02 -5.38 8.18
C LEU A 327 21.26 -5.89 7.41
N ALA A 328 21.45 -5.44 6.17
CA ALA A 328 22.64 -5.78 5.39
C ALA A 328 23.95 -5.41 6.13
N ARG A 329 24.02 -4.20 6.70
CA ARG A 329 25.19 -3.78 7.51
C ARG A 329 25.37 -4.66 8.75
N LYS A 330 24.28 -5.03 9.43
CA LYS A 330 24.31 -5.91 10.61
C LYS A 330 24.87 -7.29 10.26
N TRP A 331 24.55 -7.80 9.07
CA TRP A 331 25.07 -9.07 8.55
C TRP A 331 26.45 -8.95 7.88
N GLY A 332 27.07 -7.78 7.91
CA GLY A 332 28.40 -7.57 7.31
C GLY A 332 28.38 -7.52 5.78
N GLU A 333 27.22 -7.29 5.16
CA GLU A 333 27.07 -7.18 3.73
C GLU A 333 27.21 -5.74 3.22
N PRO A 334 27.77 -5.55 2.00
CA PRO A 334 27.77 -4.24 1.35
C PRO A 334 26.37 -3.68 1.16
N ALA A 335 26.19 -2.39 1.44
CA ALA A 335 24.90 -1.69 1.37
C ALA A 335 25.06 -0.23 0.89
N ARG A 336 25.70 -0.06 -0.27
CA ARG A 336 26.09 1.26 -0.79
C ARG A 336 25.26 1.71 -1.99
N ASP A 337 24.92 0.78 -2.87
CA ASP A 337 24.34 1.09 -4.17
C ASP A 337 23.26 0.10 -4.60
N LEU A 338 22.76 0.27 -5.82
CA LEU A 338 21.72 -0.58 -6.40
C LEU A 338 22.19 -2.03 -6.61
N ALA A 339 23.45 -2.22 -6.97
CA ALA A 339 24.01 -3.55 -7.22
C ALA A 339 24.15 -4.34 -5.90
N ASP A 340 24.58 -3.67 -4.83
CA ASP A 340 24.53 -4.19 -3.46
C ASP A 340 23.08 -4.58 -3.09
N GLY A 341 22.10 -3.74 -3.41
CA GLY A 341 20.67 -4.03 -3.18
C GLY A 341 20.16 -5.27 -3.91
N TYR A 342 20.49 -5.43 -5.20
CA TYR A 342 20.09 -6.63 -5.94
C TYR A 342 20.76 -7.91 -5.43
N ARG A 343 22.03 -7.82 -5.00
CA ARG A 343 22.72 -8.95 -4.38
C ARG A 343 22.05 -9.35 -3.07
N PHE A 344 21.72 -8.38 -2.23
CA PHE A 344 20.98 -8.61 -0.99
C PHE A 344 19.63 -9.28 -1.29
N ALA A 345 18.88 -8.78 -2.27
CA ALA A 345 17.60 -9.37 -2.67
C ALA A 345 17.73 -10.82 -3.14
N ALA A 346 18.72 -11.13 -3.97
CA ALA A 346 18.95 -12.48 -4.47
C ALA A 346 19.26 -13.48 -3.34
N ASN A 347 19.96 -13.02 -2.29
CA ASN A 347 20.33 -13.84 -1.15
C ASN A 347 19.18 -14.02 -0.15
N HIS A 348 18.41 -12.96 0.09
CA HIS A 348 17.56 -12.85 1.29
C HIS A 348 16.09 -12.58 1.03
N LEU A 349 15.66 -12.35 -0.20
CA LEU A 349 14.27 -12.03 -0.51
C LEU A 349 13.61 -13.09 -1.38
N LEU A 350 12.36 -13.39 -1.06
CA LEU A 350 11.51 -14.34 -1.77
C LEU A 350 10.26 -13.61 -2.27
N PRO A 351 10.04 -13.50 -3.59
CA PRO A 351 8.80 -12.96 -4.14
C PRO A 351 7.60 -13.81 -3.71
N MET A 352 6.57 -13.18 -3.16
CA MET A 352 5.36 -13.83 -2.64
C MET A 352 4.15 -13.74 -3.58
N ASP A 353 4.29 -12.97 -4.66
CA ASP A 353 3.22 -12.52 -5.55
C ASP A 353 2.35 -13.66 -6.12
N GLU A 354 2.90 -14.88 -6.24
CA GLU A 354 2.16 -16.08 -6.70
C GLU A 354 1.30 -16.75 -5.61
N TYR A 355 1.61 -16.48 -4.34
CA TYR A 355 0.99 -17.14 -3.18
C TYR A 355 -0.01 -16.25 -2.46
N ALA A 356 0.39 -14.99 -2.29
CA ALA A 356 -0.35 -14.00 -1.54
C ALA A 356 -0.08 -12.60 -2.10
N ASP A 357 -1.08 -11.74 -1.96
CA ASP A 357 -1.01 -10.32 -2.29
C ASP A 357 -1.80 -9.56 -1.22
N VAL A 358 -1.71 -8.22 -1.20
CA VAL A 358 -2.48 -7.36 -0.31
C VAL A 358 -3.32 -6.35 -1.10
N LEU A 359 -4.52 -6.07 -0.60
CA LEU A 359 -5.32 -4.92 -1.04
C LEU A 359 -5.27 -3.86 0.06
N SER A 360 -5.00 -2.61 -0.33
CA SER A 360 -5.09 -1.47 0.59
C SER A 360 -6.49 -0.84 0.54
N LEU A 361 -7.22 -0.94 1.65
CA LEU A 361 -8.54 -0.32 1.87
C LEU A 361 -8.49 1.20 1.71
N LYS A 362 -7.36 1.82 2.08
CA LYS A 362 -7.10 3.26 1.91
C LYS A 362 -7.14 3.72 0.44
N SER A 363 -6.85 2.81 -0.51
CA SER A 363 -6.62 3.12 -1.92
C SER A 363 -7.53 2.35 -2.87
N VAL A 364 -8.64 1.76 -2.38
CA VAL A 364 -9.61 1.08 -3.25
C VAL A 364 -10.25 2.11 -4.18
N PRO A 365 -10.19 1.92 -5.51
CA PRO A 365 -10.81 2.83 -6.47
C PRO A 365 -12.30 2.55 -6.61
N LEU A 366 -13.08 3.57 -7.00
CA LEU A 366 -14.50 3.40 -7.34
C LEU A 366 -14.68 2.45 -8.53
N PHE A 367 -13.78 2.49 -9.51
CA PHE A 367 -13.86 1.66 -10.70
C PHE A 367 -12.55 0.96 -11.03
N ASN A 368 -12.63 -0.28 -11.53
CA ASN A 368 -11.54 -0.94 -12.24
C ASN A 368 -11.78 -0.79 -13.74
N LEU A 369 -10.73 -0.38 -14.44
CA LEU A 369 -10.67 -0.38 -15.89
C LEU A 369 -9.77 -1.52 -16.34
N THR A 370 -10.39 -2.61 -16.80
CA THR A 370 -9.66 -3.60 -17.58
C THR A 370 -9.58 -3.09 -19.01
N LEU A 371 -8.41 -2.54 -19.36
CA LEU A 371 -8.10 -2.24 -20.75
C LEU A 371 -7.97 -3.56 -21.49
N ASN A 372 -8.86 -3.84 -22.43
CA ASN A 372 -8.68 -4.94 -23.35
C ASN A 372 -7.59 -4.54 -24.38
N LYS A 373 -6.31 -4.66 -24.00
CA LYS A 373 -5.12 -4.32 -24.81
C LYS A 373 -3.92 -5.13 -24.26
N GLY A 374 -3.16 -5.93 -25.02
CA GLY A 374 -2.61 -5.60 -26.34
C GLY A 374 -1.50 -4.55 -26.30
N PHE A 375 -1.21 -3.94 -25.14
CA PHE A 375 -0.30 -2.79 -25.00
C PHE A 375 0.72 -2.92 -23.84
N VAL A 376 0.70 -4.04 -23.11
CA VAL A 376 1.72 -4.35 -22.09
C VAL A 376 2.62 -5.44 -22.66
N GLY A 377 3.93 -5.34 -22.48
CA GLY A 377 4.90 -6.36 -22.90
C GLY A 377 4.47 -7.73 -22.40
N THR A 378 4.08 -8.61 -23.32
CA THR A 378 3.61 -9.96 -23.02
C THR A 378 4.79 -10.93 -22.95
N PRO A 379 4.61 -12.18 -22.48
CA PRO A 379 5.59 -13.23 -22.67
C PRO A 379 5.97 -13.48 -24.15
N ALA A 380 5.15 -13.04 -25.11
CA ALA A 380 5.51 -13.04 -26.52
C ALA A 380 6.44 -11.87 -26.90
N TRP A 381 6.25 -10.69 -26.31
CA TRP A 381 7.16 -9.55 -26.44
C TRP A 381 8.54 -9.86 -25.84
N TRP A 382 8.60 -10.51 -24.67
CA TRP A 382 9.87 -11.00 -24.11
C TRP A 382 10.56 -12.00 -25.03
N ARG A 383 9.80 -12.87 -25.72
CA ARG A 383 10.35 -13.79 -26.71
C ARG A 383 10.91 -13.06 -27.95
N GLU A 384 10.33 -11.92 -28.37
CA GLU A 384 10.92 -11.06 -29.41
C GLU A 384 12.20 -10.35 -28.94
N VAL A 385 12.23 -9.84 -27.70
CA VAL A 385 13.43 -9.25 -27.07
C VAL A 385 14.57 -10.27 -27.03
N TYR A 386 14.26 -11.54 -26.75
CA TYR A 386 15.26 -12.62 -26.79
C TYR A 386 15.66 -13.06 -28.20
N ALA A 387 14.80 -12.83 -29.20
CA ALA A 387 15.07 -13.19 -30.59
C ALA A 387 16.01 -12.20 -31.30
N ASP A 388 16.01 -10.91 -30.92
CA ASP A 388 16.97 -9.89 -31.40
C ASP A 388 17.51 -9.04 -30.24
N LEU A 389 18.23 -9.71 -29.35
CA LEU A 389 18.84 -9.13 -28.16
C LEU A 389 19.78 -7.94 -28.47
N PRO A 390 20.60 -7.93 -29.55
CA PRO A 390 21.47 -6.79 -29.85
C PRO A 390 20.73 -5.48 -30.17
N SER A 391 19.59 -5.51 -30.86
CA SER A 391 18.78 -4.30 -31.11
C SER A 391 18.08 -3.81 -29.86
N ALA A 392 17.53 -4.73 -29.05
CA ALA A 392 16.94 -4.41 -27.75
C ALA A 392 17.97 -3.80 -26.77
N MET A 393 19.21 -4.29 -26.80
CA MET A 393 20.31 -3.75 -25.99
C MET A 393 20.76 -2.35 -26.42
N ARG A 394 20.74 -2.03 -27.72
CA ARG A 394 21.03 -0.66 -28.22
C ARG A 394 19.97 0.33 -27.77
N GLN A 395 18.69 -0.02 -27.92
CA GLN A 395 17.57 0.79 -27.49
C GLN A 395 17.61 1.04 -25.96
N ALA A 396 17.88 0.01 -25.16
CA ALA A 396 18.05 0.14 -23.71
C ALA A 396 19.26 1.00 -23.30
N HIS A 397 20.31 1.07 -24.13
CA HIS A 397 21.49 1.91 -23.87
C HIS A 397 21.20 3.40 -24.16
N GLU A 398 20.40 3.71 -25.18
CA GLU A 398 19.95 5.07 -25.54
C GLU A 398 18.94 5.63 -24.53
N GLU A 399 18.09 4.77 -23.97
CA GLU A 399 17.15 5.10 -22.88
C GLU A 399 17.89 5.34 -21.55
N SER A 400 18.97 4.62 -21.28
CA SER A 400 19.77 4.72 -20.05
C SER A 400 20.70 5.94 -20.00
N ALA A 401 20.96 6.60 -21.13
CA ALA A 401 21.88 7.74 -21.23
C ALA A 401 21.23 9.11 -20.88
N GLN A 402 19.98 9.12 -20.41
CA GLN A 402 19.22 10.35 -20.21
C GLN A 402 19.18 10.76 -18.73
N GLY A 403 19.63 11.98 -18.41
CA GLY A 403 19.79 12.49 -17.04
C GLY A 403 18.54 13.14 -16.46
N PHE A 404 17.59 12.33 -15.98
CA PHE A 404 16.29 12.80 -15.48
C PHE A 404 16.22 13.04 -13.95
N THR A 405 15.32 13.94 -13.55
CA THR A 405 15.03 14.37 -12.16
C THR A 405 13.85 13.63 -11.52
N ILE A 406 13.64 13.81 -10.20
CA ILE A 406 12.50 13.22 -9.44
C ILE A 406 11.14 13.71 -9.98
N ALA A 407 11.02 14.98 -10.35
CA ALA A 407 9.79 15.52 -10.94
C ALA A 407 9.43 14.84 -12.28
N GLU A 408 10.43 14.47 -13.08
CA GLU A 408 10.25 13.83 -14.38
C GLU A 408 9.89 12.35 -14.24
N PHE A 409 10.46 11.67 -13.23
CA PHE A 409 10.07 10.31 -12.82
C PHE A 409 8.58 10.25 -12.41
N PHE A 410 8.11 11.18 -11.58
CA PHE A 410 6.69 11.26 -11.18
C PHE A 410 5.76 11.76 -12.30
N SER A 411 6.28 12.33 -13.38
CA SER A 411 5.49 12.76 -14.55
C SER A 411 5.23 11.67 -15.59
N GLY A 412 5.76 10.46 -15.40
CA GLY A 412 5.54 9.32 -16.29
C GLY A 412 6.29 9.42 -17.63
N ARG A 413 7.34 10.24 -17.72
CA ARG A 413 8.23 10.35 -18.89
C ARG A 413 9.38 9.35 -18.89
N VAL A 414 9.42 8.47 -17.89
CA VAL A 414 10.36 7.36 -17.79
C VAL A 414 9.56 6.08 -18.03
N GLY A 415 9.75 5.48 -19.20
CA GLY A 415 9.01 4.32 -19.67
C GLY A 415 9.37 3.99 -21.10
#